data_AF-A0A9Q8Y9K5-F1
#
_entry.id   AF-A0A9Q8Y9K5-F1
#
_cell.length_a   1.000
_cell.length_b   1.000
_cell.length_c   1.000
_cell.angle_alpha   90.00
_cell.angle_beta   90.00
_cell.angle_gamma   90.00
#
_symmetry.space_group_name_H-M   'P 1'
#
loop_
_entity.id
_entity.type
_entity.pdbx_description
1 polymer ?
#
loop_
_entity_poly.entity_id
_entity_poly.type
_entity_poly.pdbx_seq_one_letter_code
_entity_poly.pdbx_strand_id
1 'polypeptide(L)'
;MLAALLLASIVASPNMPDVKLSAATVDELQTDFERAVPCHQIDGRNVWKGALAFYIQSFVYDGDTPVATDAADAVLPEDNSAETVKEFEDACSASQAT
;
A
#
# COMPACT_ATOMS: atom_id res chain seq x y z
N MET A 1 21.04 38.50 35.49
CA MET A 1 21.94 37.67 34.67
C MET A 1 21.16 37.26 33.43
N LEU A 2 21.75 37.44 32.25
CA LEU A 2 21.12 37.39 30.92
C LEU A 2 20.66 35.97 30.56
N ALA A 3 19.40 35.82 30.14
CA ALA A 3 18.89 34.65 29.45
C ALA A 3 19.22 34.79 27.95
N ALA A 4 20.02 33.87 27.41
CA ALA A 4 20.27 33.77 25.97
C ALA A 4 19.49 32.57 25.43
N LEU A 5 18.40 32.84 24.70
CA LEU A 5 17.68 31.86 23.90
C LEU A 5 18.55 31.46 22.71
N LEU A 6 18.98 30.20 22.68
CA LEU A 6 19.55 29.57 21.50
C LEU A 6 18.41 29.21 20.55
N LEU A 7 18.22 30.02 19.52
CA LEU A 7 17.39 29.67 18.36
C LEU A 7 18.15 28.61 17.55
N ALA A 8 17.77 27.34 17.70
CA ALA A 8 18.22 26.29 16.80
C ALA A 8 17.51 26.48 15.45
N SER A 9 18.24 27.01 14.47
CA SER A 9 17.79 27.09 13.08
C SER A 9 17.60 25.68 12.52
N ILE A 10 16.35 25.31 12.23
CA ILE A 10 16.04 24.10 11.47
C ILE A 10 16.47 24.36 10.03
N VAL A 11 17.60 23.80 9.63
CA VAL A 11 17.96 23.65 8.21
C VAL A 11 16.99 22.64 7.60
N ALA A 12 16.11 23.12 6.72
CA ALA A 12 15.34 22.24 5.85
C ALA A 12 16.33 21.52 4.92
N SER A 13 16.54 20.23 5.16
CA SER A 13 17.35 19.36 4.28
C SER A 13 16.64 19.24 2.92
N PRO A 14 17.29 19.59 1.79
CA PRO A 14 16.67 19.57 0.47
C PRO A 14 16.60 18.17 -0.18
N ASN A 15 16.89 17.11 0.58
CA ASN A 15 16.95 15.73 0.06
C ASN A 15 15.74 14.89 0.51
N MET A 16 14.53 15.43 0.42
CA MET A 16 13.37 14.55 0.38
C MET A 16 13.29 13.99 -1.03
N PRO A 17 13.40 12.65 -1.24
CA PRO A 17 13.12 12.07 -2.55
C PRO A 17 11.71 12.51 -2.96
N ASP A 18 11.54 12.91 -4.22
CA ASP A 18 10.23 13.17 -4.81
C ASP A 18 9.36 11.93 -4.54
N VAL A 19 8.50 12.02 -3.53
CA VAL A 19 7.44 11.04 -3.30
C VAL A 19 6.49 11.28 -4.46
N LYS A 20 6.66 10.52 -5.55
CA LYS A 20 5.61 10.39 -6.55
C LYS A 20 4.42 9.80 -5.81
N LEU A 21 3.42 10.65 -5.54
CA LEU A 21 2.11 10.13 -5.20
C LEU A 21 1.60 9.37 -6.43
N SER A 22 1.09 8.16 -6.19
CA SER A 22 0.32 7.37 -7.15
C SER A 22 -0.55 8.27 -8.03
N ALA A 23 -0.65 7.93 -9.31
CA ALA A 23 -1.56 8.62 -10.22
C ALA A 23 -3.04 8.36 -9.88
N ALA A 24 -3.33 7.27 -9.16
CA ALA A 24 -4.68 6.90 -8.74
C ALA A 24 -5.05 7.60 -7.43
N THR A 25 -6.25 8.16 -7.41
CA THR A 25 -6.86 8.72 -6.20
C THR A 25 -7.37 7.61 -5.29
N VAL A 26 -7.57 7.93 -4.00
CA VAL A 26 -8.14 6.98 -3.02
C VAL A 26 -9.52 6.47 -3.46
N ASP A 27 -10.37 7.35 -4.00
CA ASP A 27 -11.72 6.98 -4.46
C ASP A 27 -11.68 6.03 -5.68
N GLU A 28 -10.70 6.21 -6.58
CA GLU A 28 -10.47 5.31 -7.71
C GLU A 28 -10.00 3.93 -7.23
N LEU A 29 -9.08 3.88 -6.26
CA LEU A 29 -8.60 2.64 -5.67
C LEU A 29 -9.70 1.90 -4.90
N GLN A 30 -10.55 2.63 -4.16
CA GLN A 30 -11.70 2.04 -3.47
C GLN A 30 -12.69 1.44 -4.47
N THR A 31 -13.01 2.17 -5.56
CA THR A 31 -13.90 1.68 -6.62
C THR A 31 -13.33 0.46 -7.34
N ASP A 32 -12.01 0.44 -7.54
CA ASP A 32 -11.30 -0.68 -8.17
C ASP A 32 -11.27 -1.91 -7.26
N PHE A 33 -11.01 -1.74 -5.96
CA PHE A 33 -11.04 -2.82 -4.97
C PHE A 33 -12.42 -3.50 -4.89
N GLU A 34 -13.51 -2.72 -4.91
CA GLU A 34 -14.89 -3.26 -4.90
C GLU A 34 -15.21 -4.18 -6.10
N ARG A 35 -14.43 -4.07 -7.18
CA ARG A 35 -14.57 -4.89 -8.39
C ARG A 35 -13.48 -5.95 -8.53
N ALA A 36 -12.50 -5.97 -7.62
CA ALA A 36 -11.35 -6.83 -7.71
C ALA A 36 -11.74 -8.31 -7.53
N VAL A 37 -11.06 -9.18 -8.26
CA VAL A 37 -11.31 -10.62 -8.22
C VAL A 37 -10.31 -11.33 -7.31
N PRO A 38 -10.70 -12.36 -6.56
CA PRO A 38 -9.79 -13.07 -5.66
C PRO A 38 -8.67 -13.79 -6.43
N CYS A 39 -7.49 -13.85 -5.81
CA CYS A 39 -6.31 -14.58 -6.25
C CYS A 39 -5.88 -15.61 -5.21
N HIS A 40 -4.80 -16.35 -5.48
CA HIS A 40 -4.17 -17.17 -4.45
C HIS A 40 -3.58 -16.31 -3.34
N GLN A 41 -3.59 -16.82 -2.11
CA GLN A 41 -3.05 -16.11 -0.96
C GLN A 41 -1.53 -15.96 -1.06
N ILE A 42 -1.02 -14.82 -0.58
CA ILE A 42 0.41 -14.58 -0.34
C ILE A 42 0.60 -14.54 1.17
N ASP A 43 1.50 -15.37 1.70
CA ASP A 43 1.79 -15.47 3.15
C ASP A 43 0.52 -15.64 4.03
N GLY A 44 -0.48 -16.35 3.52
CA GLY A 44 -1.76 -16.58 4.21
C GLY A 44 -2.71 -15.38 4.23
N ARG A 45 -2.37 -14.28 3.55
CA ARG A 45 -3.22 -13.10 3.37
C ARG A 45 -4.03 -13.24 2.09
N ASN A 46 -5.30 -12.84 2.14
CA ASN A 46 -6.12 -12.78 0.94
C ASN A 46 -5.56 -11.75 -0.04
N VAL A 47 -5.60 -12.07 -1.34
CA VAL A 47 -5.10 -11.22 -2.42
C VAL A 47 -6.20 -11.07 -3.46
N TRP A 48 -6.29 -9.88 -4.07
CA TRP A 48 -7.24 -9.58 -5.13
C TRP A 48 -6.57 -8.83 -6.28
N LYS A 49 -7.09 -9.01 -7.48
CA LYS A 49 -6.68 -8.29 -8.68
C LYS A 49 -7.78 -7.32 -9.12
N GLY A 50 -7.49 -6.03 -9.03
CA GLY A 50 -8.27 -4.99 -9.70
C GLY A 50 -7.74 -4.68 -11.10
N ALA A 51 -8.31 -3.67 -11.73
CA ALA A 51 -7.84 -3.12 -12.99
C ALA A 51 -6.70 -2.11 -12.81
N LEU A 52 -6.64 -1.43 -11.66
CA LEU A 52 -5.63 -0.42 -11.36
C LEU A 52 -4.49 -0.97 -10.49
N ALA A 53 -4.81 -1.81 -9.51
CA ALA A 53 -3.85 -2.33 -8.55
C ALA A 53 -4.09 -3.80 -8.20
N PHE A 54 -3.10 -4.41 -7.56
CA PHE A 54 -3.34 -5.59 -6.73
C PHE A 54 -3.69 -5.13 -5.31
N TYR A 55 -4.40 -5.97 -4.58
CA TYR A 55 -4.80 -5.69 -3.20
C TYR A 55 -4.42 -6.86 -2.31
N ILE A 56 -3.92 -6.58 -1.12
CA ILE A 56 -3.60 -7.60 -0.11
C ILE A 56 -4.26 -7.27 1.21
N GLN A 57 -4.83 -8.28 1.86
CA GLN A 57 -5.56 -8.13 3.11
C GLN A 57 -4.68 -7.48 4.16
N SER A 58 -5.05 -6.28 4.62
CA SER A 58 -4.38 -5.61 5.71
C SER A 58 -5.03 -6.00 7.03
N PHE A 59 -4.26 -5.97 8.11
CA PHE A 59 -4.79 -6.12 9.45
C PHE A 59 -4.71 -4.78 10.15
N VAL A 60 -5.87 -4.19 10.44
CA VAL A 60 -5.93 -3.00 11.29
C VAL A 60 -6.01 -3.48 12.72
N TYR A 61 -5.12 -2.97 13.58
CA TYR A 61 -5.11 -3.30 15.00
C TYR A 61 -5.49 -2.08 15.84
N ASP A 62 -6.25 -2.32 16.91
CA ASP A 62 -6.40 -1.40 18.05
C ASP A 62 -5.60 -1.99 19.23
N GLY A 63 -4.42 -1.42 19.47
CA GLY A 63 -3.41 -2.03 20.33
C GLY A 63 -2.97 -3.40 19.80
N ASP A 64 -3.16 -4.45 20.59
CA ASP A 64 -2.85 -5.84 20.21
C ASP A 64 -4.06 -6.59 19.60
N THR A 65 -5.19 -5.92 19.37
CA THR A 65 -6.44 -6.56 18.90
C THR A 65 -6.68 -6.25 17.43
N PRO A 66 -6.82 -7.24 16.53
CA PRO A 66 -7.26 -6.98 15.16
C PRO A 66 -8.71 -6.49 15.16
N VAL A 67 -8.97 -5.34 14.53
CA VAL A 67 -10.28 -4.67 14.51
C VAL A 67 -10.92 -4.58 13.13
N ALA A 68 -10.16 -4.78 12.05
CA ALA A 68 -10.71 -4.86 10.69
C ALA A 68 -10.02 -5.99 9.90
N THR A 69 -10.84 -6.81 9.25
CA THR A 69 -10.40 -7.89 8.35
C THR A 69 -10.75 -7.63 6.89
N ASP A 70 -11.49 -6.55 6.65
CA ASP A 70 -11.96 -6.05 5.36
C ASP A 70 -11.10 -4.88 4.81
N ALA A 71 -10.03 -4.52 5.53
CA ALA A 71 -9.04 -3.59 5.03
C ALA A 71 -8.09 -4.28 4.05
N ALA A 72 -7.63 -3.54 3.04
CA ALA A 72 -6.63 -4.00 2.10
C ALA A 72 -5.65 -2.88 1.76
N ASP A 73 -4.39 -3.25 1.54
CA ASP A 73 -3.37 -2.35 1.03
C ASP A 73 -3.33 -2.46 -0.49
N ALA A 74 -3.31 -1.32 -1.19
CA ALA A 74 -3.13 -1.27 -2.63
C ALA A 74 -1.64 -1.42 -2.99
N VAL A 75 -1.36 -2.34 -3.90
CA VAL A 75 -0.03 -2.58 -4.46
C VAL A 75 -0.05 -2.11 -5.91
N LEU A 76 0.34 -0.86 -6.11
CA LEU A 76 0.46 -0.25 -7.43
C LEU A 76 1.83 -0.58 -8.03
N PRO A 77 1.91 -0.97 -9.32
CA PRO A 77 3.17 -1.29 -9.96
C PRO A 77 4.20 -0.14 -9.97
N GLU A 78 3.74 1.11 -10.06
CA GLU A 78 4.61 2.28 -10.06
C GLU A 78 5.24 2.59 -8.70
N ASP A 79 4.61 2.13 -7.61
CA ASP A 79 5.03 2.40 -6.24
C ASP A 79 5.81 1.23 -5.62
N ASN A 80 5.94 0.12 -6.36
CA ASN A 80 6.52 -1.13 -5.87
C ASN A 80 7.63 -1.64 -6.81
N SER A 81 8.49 -2.50 -6.27
CA SER A 81 9.53 -3.13 -7.08
C SER A 81 8.92 -4.11 -8.09
N ALA A 82 9.60 -4.33 -9.22
CA ALA A 82 9.16 -5.32 -10.20
C ALA A 82 9.10 -6.75 -9.62
N GLU A 83 9.96 -7.07 -8.65
CA GLU A 83 9.93 -8.35 -7.94
C GLU A 83 8.67 -8.48 -7.10
N THR A 84 8.32 -7.45 -6.34
CA THR A 84 7.06 -7.39 -5.58
C THR A 84 5.86 -7.56 -6.51
N VAL A 85 5.77 -6.77 -7.59
CA VAL A 85 4.65 -6.85 -8.53
C VAL A 85 4.54 -8.25 -9.15
N LYS A 86 5.67 -8.87 -9.48
CA LYS A 86 5.70 -10.23 -10.04
C LYS A 86 5.10 -11.27 -9.10
N GLU A 87 5.33 -11.16 -7.80
CA GLU A 87 4.73 -12.07 -6.81
C GLU A 87 3.18 -12.03 -6.85
N PHE A 88 2.62 -10.82 -6.95
CA PHE A 88 1.18 -10.62 -7.11
C PHE A 88 0.65 -11.11 -8.45
N GLU A 89 1.38 -10.86 -9.54
CA GLU A 89 1.04 -11.41 -10.86
C GLU A 89 0.99 -12.94 -10.85
N ASP A 90 2.00 -13.58 -10.23
CA ASP A 90 2.09 -15.03 -10.12
C ASP A 90 0.89 -15.57 -9.30
N ALA A 91 0.57 -14.94 -8.15
CA ALA A 91 -0.59 -15.30 -7.33
C ALA A 91 -1.93 -15.19 -8.08
N CYS A 92 -2.06 -14.25 -9.00
CA CYS A 92 -3.29 -14.02 -9.77
C CYS A 92 -3.32 -14.76 -11.12
N SER A 93 -2.20 -15.27 -11.61
CA SER A 93 -2.13 -16.06 -12.85
C SER A 93 -2.74 -17.45 -12.68
N ALA A 94 -2.59 -18.06 -11.50
CA ALA A 94 -3.09 -19.38 -11.18
C ALA A 94 -4.60 -19.41 -10.86
N SER A 95 -5.28 -18.26 -10.83
CA SER A 95 -6.74 -18.14 -10.63
C SER A 95 -7.54 -18.05 -11.95
N GLN A 96 -6.86 -17.98 -13.09
CA GLN A 96 -7.50 -17.93 -14.42
C GLN A 96 -7.64 -19.30 -15.11
N ALA A 97 -7.23 -20.39 -14.44
CA ALA A 97 -7.40 -21.75 -14.93
C ALA A 97 -8.72 -22.35 -14.38
N THR A 98 -9.87 -21.88 -14.84
CA THR A 98 -11.14 -22.62 -14.73
C THR A 98 -12.11 -22.24 -15.84
#